data_AF-A0A2G5T865-F1
#
_entry.id   AF-A0A2G5T865-F1
#
_cell.length_a   1.000
_cell.length_b   1.000
_cell.length_c   1.000
_cell.angle_alpha   90.00
_cell.angle_beta   90.00
_cell.angle_gamma   90.00
#
_symmetry.space_group_name_H-M   'P 1'
#
loop_
_entity.id
_entity.type
_entity.pdbx_description
1 polymer ?
#
loop_
_entity_poly.entity_id
_entity_poly.type
_entity_poly.pdbx_seq_one_letter_code
_entity_poly.pdbx_strand_id
1 'polypeptide(L)'
;MSANPTADDNGLSNEIYLGTYILVLSLQICCAAINALIILIFMKVPTLRKNKHLRLVSYLSVGDFLYAIGESPYIIYMILNWNPNQLDFNPLYILISSIPLPMQLKISATITIGIALSRNLAVWFPGSFRKLEPAIYSEVVVAIGIILALFDAALWFILSPPKRRPNCGTSGCFVSNEFRYYWVGIVELTGFSIFKLVGPFYSASVMASGGAAPKIELTQAPNGASKVPKSGISGPRKQSKVTPRFPRFPIGQNLN
;
A
#
# COMPACT_ATOMS: atom_id res chain seq x y z
N MET A 1 15.17 7.06 45.14
CA MET A 1 14.19 8.11 45.51
C MET A 1 13.25 8.22 44.32
N SER A 2 12.14 7.48 44.34
CA SER A 2 11.15 7.48 43.25
C SER A 2 10.27 8.71 43.42
N ALA A 3 10.42 9.71 42.55
CA ALA A 3 9.51 10.84 42.52
C ALA A 3 8.10 10.31 42.19
N ASN A 4 7.16 10.53 43.10
CA ASN A 4 5.76 10.23 42.88
C ASN A 4 5.22 11.35 41.96
N PRO A 5 4.75 11.06 40.74
CA PRO A 5 4.27 12.10 39.83
C PRO A 5 3.10 12.84 40.49
N THR A 6 3.18 14.18 40.52
CA THR A 6 2.13 15.03 41.07
C THR A 6 0.90 15.04 40.14
N ALA A 7 -0.25 15.46 40.65
CA ALA A 7 -1.49 15.53 39.87
C ALA A 7 -1.35 16.39 38.60
N ASP A 8 -0.49 17.41 38.64
CA ASP A 8 -0.23 18.33 37.53
C ASP A 8 0.52 17.65 36.36
N ASP A 9 1.47 16.75 36.66
CA ASP A 9 2.21 15.99 35.64
C ASP A 9 1.29 15.01 34.89
N ASN A 10 0.36 14.38 35.63
CA ASN A 10 -0.63 13.48 35.05
C ASN A 10 -1.65 14.24 34.18
N GLY A 11 -2.09 15.42 34.62
CA GLY A 11 -3.00 16.28 33.87
C GLY A 11 -2.43 16.69 32.50
N LEU A 12 -1.19 17.18 32.47
CA LEU A 12 -0.53 17.57 31.21
C LEU A 12 -0.39 16.38 30.25
N SER A 13 -0.06 15.20 30.77
CA SER A 13 0.05 13.98 29.94
C SER A 13 -1.28 13.59 29.32
N ASN A 14 -2.39 13.77 30.05
CA ASN A 14 -3.74 13.45 29.58
C ASN A 14 -4.19 14.41 28.48
N GLU A 15 -3.90 15.70 28.59
CA GLU A 15 -4.20 16.68 27.53
C GLU A 15 -3.45 16.36 26.23
N ILE A 16 -2.20 15.90 26.33
CA ILE A 16 -1.42 15.44 25.17
C ILE A 16 -2.07 14.22 24.51
N TYR A 17 -2.60 13.28 25.29
CA TYR A 17 -3.37 12.14 24.75
C TYR A 17 -4.61 12.61 24.00
N LEU A 18 -5.38 13.54 24.57
CA LEU A 18 -6.56 14.10 23.90
C LEU A 18 -6.21 14.76 22.56
N GLY A 19 -5.18 15.61 22.56
CA GLY A 19 -4.68 16.23 21.33
C GLY A 19 -4.25 15.20 20.29
N THR A 20 -3.60 14.12 20.72
CA THR A 20 -3.21 13.00 19.85
C THR A 20 -4.43 12.30 19.24
N TYR A 21 -5.47 12.03 20.03
CA TYR A 21 -6.68 11.38 19.52
C TYR A 21 -7.42 12.23 18.48
N ILE A 22 -7.53 13.54 18.72
CA ILE A 22 -8.14 14.48 17.77
C ILE A 22 -7.34 14.54 16.46
N LEU A 23 -6.01 14.57 16.56
CA LEU A 23 -5.13 14.57 15.39
C LEU A 23 -5.29 13.27 14.60
N VAL A 24 -5.25 12.11 15.27
CA VAL A 24 -5.42 10.79 14.64
C VAL A 24 -6.78 10.70 13.97
N LEU A 25 -7.87 11.12 14.62
CA LEU A 25 -9.21 11.13 14.03
C LEU A 25 -9.27 12.00 12.77
N SER A 26 -8.65 13.18 12.81
CA SER A 26 -8.60 14.09 11.67
C SER A 26 -7.86 13.48 10.48
N LEU A 27 -6.69 12.86 10.74
CA LEU A 27 -5.94 12.14 9.72
C LEU A 27 -6.75 10.95 9.17
N GLN A 28 -7.45 10.21 10.03
CA GLN A 28 -8.31 9.08 9.66
C GLN A 28 -9.41 9.52 8.67
N ILE A 29 -10.06 10.66 8.92
CA ILE A 29 -11.10 11.22 8.05
C ILE A 29 -10.50 11.60 6.69
N CYS A 30 -9.32 12.24 6.66
CA CYS A 30 -8.62 12.54 5.42
C CYS A 30 -8.26 11.27 4.63
N CYS A 31 -7.73 10.25 5.31
CA CYS A 31 -7.43 8.95 4.71
C CYS A 31 -8.68 8.28 4.14
N ALA A 32 -9.81 8.31 4.85
CA ALA A 32 -11.08 7.78 4.36
C ALA A 32 -11.54 8.52 3.10
N ALA A 33 -11.49 9.85 3.09
CA ALA A 33 -11.95 10.66 1.96
C ALA A 33 -11.11 10.41 0.70
N ILE A 34 -9.78 10.38 0.82
CA ILE A 34 -8.87 10.12 -0.31
C ILE A 34 -9.09 8.71 -0.86
N ASN A 35 -9.13 7.70 0.02
CA ASN A 35 -9.32 6.33 -0.43
C ASN A 35 -10.72 6.09 -1.03
N ALA A 36 -11.76 6.71 -0.48
CA ALA A 36 -13.10 6.70 -1.07
C ALA A 36 -13.10 7.30 -2.48
N LEU A 37 -12.40 8.42 -2.69
CA LEU A 37 -12.25 9.03 -4.01
C LEU A 37 -11.56 8.09 -5.00
N ILE A 38 -10.47 7.42 -4.59
CA ILE A 38 -9.77 6.44 -5.44
C ILE A 38 -10.71 5.29 -5.82
N ILE A 39 -11.44 4.74 -4.86
CA ILE A 39 -12.42 3.66 -5.10
C ILE A 39 -13.50 4.13 -6.08
N LEU A 40 -14.04 5.34 -5.91
CA LEU A 40 -15.02 5.94 -6.83
C LEU A 40 -14.47 6.07 -8.25
N ILE A 41 -13.21 6.51 -8.41
CA ILE A 41 -12.55 6.60 -9.72
C ILE A 41 -12.42 5.21 -10.36
N PHE A 42 -11.98 4.20 -9.61
CA PHE A 42 -11.91 2.82 -10.10
C PHE A 42 -13.29 2.25 -10.49
N MET A 43 -14.35 2.61 -9.77
CA MET A 43 -15.71 2.17 -10.11
C MET A 43 -16.26 2.88 -11.35
N LYS A 44 -16.01 4.19 -11.50
CA LYS A 44 -16.53 5.01 -12.60
C LYS A 44 -15.76 4.85 -13.90
N VAL A 45 -14.45 4.60 -13.84
CA VAL A 45 -13.59 4.53 -15.03
C VAL A 45 -13.32 3.06 -15.41
N PRO A 46 -14.01 2.51 -16.41
CA PRO A 46 -13.88 1.11 -16.79
C PRO A 46 -12.48 0.75 -17.29
N THR A 47 -11.75 1.71 -17.87
CA THR A 47 -10.38 1.53 -18.35
C THR A 47 -9.41 1.20 -17.21
N LEU A 48 -9.56 1.86 -16.06
CA LEU A 48 -8.75 1.61 -14.86
C LEU A 48 -9.10 0.24 -14.25
N ARG A 49 -10.39 -0.06 -14.11
CA ARG A 49 -10.89 -1.33 -13.55
C ARG A 49 -10.47 -2.56 -14.37
N LYS A 50 -10.44 -2.44 -15.70
CA LYS A 50 -10.02 -3.53 -16.59
C LYS A 50 -8.50 -3.78 -16.56
N ASN A 51 -7.72 -2.83 -16.04
CA ASN A 51 -6.27 -3.00 -15.94
C ASN A 51 -5.89 -3.88 -14.76
N LYS A 52 -5.57 -5.14 -15.05
CA LYS A 52 -5.25 -6.16 -14.03
C LYS A 52 -4.05 -5.78 -13.16
N HIS A 53 -3.10 -5.00 -13.68
CA HIS A 53 -1.91 -4.56 -12.92
C HIS A 53 -2.24 -3.54 -11.82
N LEU A 54 -3.40 -2.88 -11.89
CA LEU A 54 -3.84 -1.91 -10.90
C LEU A 54 -4.75 -2.52 -9.82
N ARG A 55 -5.09 -3.81 -9.92
CA ARG A 55 -5.97 -4.49 -8.93
C ARG A 55 -5.39 -4.44 -7.52
N LEU A 56 -4.09 -4.69 -7.35
CA LEU A 56 -3.47 -4.64 -6.03
C LEU A 56 -3.53 -3.25 -5.39
N VAL A 57 -3.38 -2.19 -6.20
CA VAL A 57 -3.55 -0.81 -5.75
C VAL A 57 -4.99 -0.54 -5.34
N SER A 58 -5.98 -1.04 -6.11
CA SER A 58 -7.38 -0.91 -5.73
C SER A 58 -7.71 -1.64 -4.42
N TYR A 59 -7.11 -2.81 -4.17
CA TYR A 59 -7.28 -3.53 -2.91
C TYR A 59 -6.67 -2.79 -1.73
N LEU A 60 -5.51 -2.15 -1.92
CA LEU A 60 -4.88 -1.32 -0.90
C LEU A 60 -5.81 -0.17 -0.48
N SER A 61 -6.36 0.58 -1.45
CA SER A 61 -7.30 1.66 -1.15
C SER A 61 -8.59 1.19 -0.48
N VAL A 62 -9.13 0.03 -0.88
CA VAL A 62 -10.28 -0.57 -0.19
C VAL A 62 -9.93 -0.93 1.26
N GLY A 63 -8.77 -1.54 1.49
CA GLY A 63 -8.30 -1.86 2.84
C GLY A 63 -8.13 -0.61 3.70
N ASP A 64 -7.46 0.42 3.19
CA ASP A 64 -7.23 1.67 3.92
C ASP A 64 -8.55 2.39 4.27
N PHE A 65 -9.53 2.33 3.37
CA PHE A 65 -10.88 2.85 3.62
C PHE A 65 -11.62 2.06 4.71
N LEU A 66 -11.58 0.72 4.65
CA LEU A 66 -12.20 -0.14 5.64
C LEU A 66 -11.54 0.00 7.02
N TYR A 67 -10.22 0.14 7.06
CA TYR A 67 -9.47 0.46 8.28
C TYR A 67 -9.89 1.81 8.85
N ALA A 68 -10.05 2.83 7.99
CA ALA A 68 -10.50 4.15 8.42
C ALA A 68 -11.84 4.08 9.17
N ILE A 69 -12.78 3.30 8.65
CA ILE A 69 -14.09 3.04 9.28
C ILE A 69 -13.94 2.18 10.53
N GLY A 70 -13.20 1.07 10.44
CA GLY A 70 -13.10 0.07 11.50
C GLY A 70 -12.42 0.57 12.77
N GLU A 71 -11.38 1.40 12.65
CA GLU A 71 -10.64 1.97 13.79
C GLU A 71 -11.36 3.19 14.40
N SER A 72 -12.26 3.83 13.66
CA SER A 72 -12.95 5.04 14.13
C SER A 72 -13.69 4.87 15.49
N PRO A 73 -14.35 3.75 15.80
CA PRO A 73 -15.01 3.56 17.10
C PRO A 73 -14.02 3.57 18.26
N TYR A 74 -12.81 3.05 18.06
CA TYR A 74 -11.75 3.06 19.08
C TYR A 74 -11.33 4.50 19.43
N ILE A 75 -11.04 5.32 18.42
CA ILE A 75 -10.60 6.70 18.62
C ILE A 75 -11.73 7.56 19.22
N ILE A 76 -12.96 7.42 18.70
CA ILE A 76 -14.14 8.13 19.22
C ILE A 76 -14.38 7.76 20.69
N TYR A 77 -14.30 6.48 21.04
CA TYR A 77 -14.47 6.03 22.42
C TYR A 77 -13.43 6.64 23.36
N MET A 78 -12.16 6.70 22.94
CA MET A 78 -11.11 7.32 23.75
C MET A 78 -11.33 8.82 23.97
N ILE A 79 -11.83 9.54 22.96
CA ILE A 79 -12.15 10.98 23.10
C ILE A 79 -13.34 11.18 24.05
N LEU A 80 -14.41 10.39 23.90
CA LEU A 80 -15.62 10.54 24.72
C LEU A 80 -15.43 10.17 26.20
N ASN A 81 -14.54 9.21 26.48
CA ASN A 81 -14.24 8.75 27.83
C ASN A 81 -12.94 9.34 28.39
N TRP A 82 -12.38 10.33 27.71
CA TRP A 82 -11.19 11.03 28.18
C TRP A 82 -11.53 11.84 29.43
N ASN A 83 -10.59 11.88 30.38
CA ASN A 83 -10.73 12.63 31.62
C ASN A 83 -9.36 13.24 32.00
N PRO A 84 -9.31 14.53 32.35
CA PRO A 84 -8.05 15.21 32.68
C PRO A 84 -7.37 14.62 33.93
N ASN A 85 -8.13 14.05 34.87
CA ASN A 85 -7.61 13.58 36.15
C ASN A 85 -7.14 12.12 36.12
N GLN A 86 -7.86 11.24 35.43
CA GLN A 86 -7.58 9.81 35.40
C GLN A 86 -8.14 9.16 34.15
N LEU A 87 -7.29 8.49 33.37
CA LEU A 87 -7.72 7.69 32.22
C LEU A 87 -8.11 6.29 32.69
N ASP A 88 -9.35 5.89 32.46
CA ASP A 88 -9.83 4.56 32.79
C ASP A 88 -10.79 4.06 31.70
N PHE A 89 -10.30 3.15 30.89
CA PHE A 89 -11.02 2.61 29.74
C PHE A 89 -11.44 1.17 29.98
N ASN A 90 -12.55 0.76 29.37
CA ASN A 90 -12.97 -0.64 29.41
C ASN A 90 -11.99 -1.50 28.58
N PRO A 91 -11.26 -2.45 29.20
CA PRO A 91 -10.23 -3.21 28.52
C PRO A 91 -10.77 -4.07 27.37
N LEU A 92 -11.99 -4.61 27.51
CA LEU A 92 -12.61 -5.42 26.47
C LEU A 92 -12.95 -4.59 25.24
N TYR A 93 -13.48 -3.38 25.45
CA TYR A 93 -13.82 -2.47 24.35
C TYR A 93 -12.56 -2.05 23.59
N ILE A 94 -11.51 -1.62 24.31
CA ILE A 94 -10.23 -1.23 23.71
C ILE A 94 -9.62 -2.39 22.91
N LEU A 95 -9.62 -3.59 23.47
CA LEU A 95 -9.02 -4.76 22.83
C LEU A 95 -9.76 -5.19 21.56
N ILE A 96 -11.09 -5.07 21.51
CA ILE A 96 -11.90 -5.40 20.32
C ILE A 96 -11.79 -4.29 19.27
N SER A 97 -11.95 -3.03 19.68
CA SER A 97 -12.04 -1.90 18.76
C SER A 97 -10.70 -1.53 18.11
N SER A 98 -9.56 -1.93 18.71
CA SER A 98 -8.22 -1.67 18.16
C SER A 98 -7.65 -2.78 17.27
N ILE A 99 -8.43 -3.84 16.97
CA ILE A 99 -8.05 -4.93 16.05
C ILE A 99 -7.87 -4.48 14.59
N PRO A 100 -8.65 -3.51 14.06
CA PRO A 100 -8.48 -3.05 12.68
C PRO A 100 -7.06 -2.56 12.39
N LEU A 101 -6.39 -1.91 13.35
CA LEU A 101 -5.01 -1.45 13.24
C LEU A 101 -3.99 -2.57 12.89
N PRO A 102 -3.80 -3.62 13.72
CA PRO A 102 -2.89 -4.70 13.36
C PRO A 102 -3.34 -5.40 12.08
N MET A 103 -4.64 -5.69 11.90
CA MET A 103 -5.12 -6.35 10.69
C MET A 103 -4.74 -5.60 9.42
N GLN A 104 -4.97 -4.28 9.38
CA GLN A 104 -4.65 -3.46 8.21
C GLN A 104 -3.14 -3.36 7.97
N LEU A 105 -2.32 -3.20 9.02
CA LEU A 105 -0.87 -3.20 8.87
C LEU A 105 -0.36 -4.50 8.22
N LYS A 106 -0.93 -5.66 8.59
CA LYS A 106 -0.52 -6.93 7.98
C LYS A 106 -0.94 -7.05 6.52
N ILE A 107 -2.20 -6.71 6.22
CA ILE A 107 -2.74 -6.80 4.86
C ILE A 107 -1.98 -5.86 3.92
N SER A 108 -1.79 -4.60 4.32
CA SER A 108 -1.05 -3.60 3.55
C SER A 108 0.42 -3.99 3.32
N ALA A 109 1.10 -4.54 4.34
CA ALA A 109 2.46 -5.07 4.19
C ALA A 109 2.50 -6.24 3.18
N THR A 110 1.58 -7.18 3.30
CA THR A 110 1.50 -8.35 2.39
C THR A 110 1.22 -7.93 0.94
N ILE A 111 0.29 -6.99 0.75
CA ILE A 111 0.01 -6.39 -0.55
C ILE A 111 1.27 -5.73 -1.11
N THR A 112 1.97 -4.92 -0.32
CA THR A 112 3.18 -4.20 -0.75
C THR A 112 4.28 -5.16 -1.20
N ILE A 113 4.49 -6.26 -0.47
CA ILE A 113 5.40 -7.33 -0.87
C ILE A 113 4.95 -7.95 -2.19
N GLY A 114 3.65 -8.21 -2.36
CA GLY A 114 3.09 -8.69 -3.62
C GLY A 114 3.34 -7.72 -4.78
N ILE A 115 3.19 -6.40 -4.56
CA ILE A 115 3.56 -5.40 -5.58
C ILE A 115 5.05 -5.55 -5.92
N ALA A 116 5.93 -5.56 -4.93
CA ALA A 116 7.37 -5.67 -5.15
C ALA A 116 7.75 -6.96 -5.90
N LEU A 117 7.27 -8.13 -5.43
CA LEU A 117 7.51 -9.43 -6.07
C LEU A 117 7.03 -9.45 -7.52
N SER A 118 5.85 -8.89 -7.82
CA SER A 118 5.35 -8.82 -9.19
C SER A 118 6.27 -8.04 -10.13
N ARG A 119 6.88 -6.94 -9.65
CA ARG A 119 7.84 -6.14 -10.42
C ARG A 119 9.14 -6.88 -10.63
N ASN A 120 9.61 -7.58 -9.60
CA ASN A 120 10.89 -8.29 -9.64
C ASN A 120 10.84 -9.53 -10.54
N LEU A 121 9.72 -10.26 -10.51
CA LEU A 121 9.49 -11.40 -11.40
C LEU A 121 9.46 -10.97 -12.87
N ALA A 122 8.89 -9.79 -13.17
CA ALA A 122 8.86 -9.25 -14.54
C ALA A 122 10.26 -8.93 -15.09
N VAL A 123 11.18 -8.49 -14.23
CA VAL A 123 12.56 -8.13 -14.61
C VAL A 123 13.45 -9.37 -14.75
N TRP A 124 13.44 -10.27 -13.77
CA TRP A 124 14.34 -11.43 -13.75
C TRP A 124 13.86 -12.60 -14.59
N PHE A 125 12.54 -12.83 -14.64
CA PHE A 125 11.96 -14.00 -15.31
C PHE A 125 10.77 -13.60 -16.20
N PRO A 126 11.02 -12.84 -17.28
CA PRO A 126 9.95 -12.33 -18.15
C PRO A 126 9.12 -13.45 -18.79
N GLY A 127 9.72 -14.62 -19.03
CA GLY A 127 9.01 -15.80 -19.55
C GLY A 127 7.95 -16.35 -18.59
N SER A 128 8.28 -16.45 -17.30
CA SER A 128 7.35 -16.89 -16.24
C SER A 128 6.30 -15.82 -15.96
N PHE A 129 6.70 -14.54 -15.93
CA PHE A 129 5.78 -13.42 -15.70
C PHE A 129 4.69 -13.32 -16.79
N ARG A 130 5.02 -13.58 -18.06
CA ARG A 130 4.03 -13.59 -19.16
C ARG A 130 2.97 -14.69 -19.05
N LYS A 131 3.28 -15.79 -18.35
CA LYS A 131 2.34 -16.89 -18.12
C LYS A 131 1.48 -16.69 -16.87
N LEU A 132 1.84 -15.74 -16.01
CA LEU A 132 1.13 -15.45 -14.78
C LEU A 132 -0.08 -14.56 -15.06
N GLU A 133 -1.28 -15.05 -14.73
CA GLU A 133 -2.51 -14.26 -14.76
C GLU A 133 -2.49 -13.22 -13.63
N PRO A 134 -2.45 -11.90 -13.90
CA PRO A 134 -2.30 -10.89 -12.83
C PRO A 134 -3.52 -10.84 -11.90
N ALA A 135 -4.69 -11.28 -12.39
CA ALA A 135 -5.92 -11.40 -11.62
C ALA A 135 -5.78 -12.43 -10.48
N ILE A 136 -5.39 -13.67 -10.83
CA ILE A 136 -5.21 -14.77 -9.86
C ILE A 136 -4.10 -14.40 -8.88
N TYR A 137 -3.00 -13.84 -9.38
CA TYR A 137 -1.92 -13.36 -8.51
C TYR A 137 -2.42 -12.38 -7.45
N SER A 138 -3.21 -11.38 -7.86
CA SER A 138 -3.73 -10.38 -6.92
C SER A 138 -4.66 -10.95 -5.86
N GLU A 139 -5.49 -11.92 -6.23
CA GLU A 139 -6.45 -12.57 -5.33
C GLU A 139 -5.73 -13.45 -4.31
N VAL A 140 -4.72 -14.21 -4.75
CA VAL A 140 -3.88 -15.04 -3.88
C VAL A 140 -3.12 -14.17 -2.86
N VAL A 141 -2.51 -13.06 -3.30
CA VAL A 141 -1.79 -12.15 -2.38
C VAL A 141 -2.72 -11.59 -1.31
N VAL A 142 -3.92 -11.13 -1.69
CA VAL A 142 -4.89 -10.61 -0.74
C VAL A 142 -5.40 -11.70 0.20
N ALA A 143 -5.68 -12.91 -0.32
CA ALA A 143 -6.10 -14.04 0.50
C ALA A 143 -5.05 -14.42 1.55
N ILE A 144 -3.76 -14.47 1.17
CA ILE A 144 -2.66 -14.69 2.11
C ILE A 144 -2.63 -13.59 3.18
N GLY A 145 -2.76 -12.33 2.78
CA GLY A 145 -2.78 -11.19 3.71
C GLY A 145 -3.92 -11.28 4.73
N ILE A 146 -5.13 -11.67 4.28
CA ILE A 146 -6.29 -11.85 5.16
C ILE A 146 -6.07 -13.03 6.12
N ILE A 147 -5.57 -14.17 5.64
CA ILE A 147 -5.30 -15.34 6.49
C ILE A 147 -4.30 -14.99 7.60
N LEU A 148 -3.20 -14.29 7.25
CA LEU A 148 -2.20 -13.84 8.22
C LEU A 148 -2.79 -12.83 9.22
N ALA A 149 -3.64 -11.91 8.76
CA ALA A 149 -4.29 -10.94 9.63
C ALA A 149 -5.27 -11.60 10.62
N LEU A 150 -6.04 -12.60 10.17
CA LEU A 150 -6.95 -13.36 11.03
C LEU A 150 -6.19 -14.20 12.06
N PHE A 151 -5.09 -14.83 11.65
CA PHE A 151 -4.22 -15.56 12.57
C PHE A 151 -3.69 -14.64 13.68
N ASP A 152 -3.23 -13.45 13.32
CA ASP A 152 -2.73 -12.51 14.31
C ASP A 152 -3.85 -11.91 15.19
N ALA A 153 -5.06 -11.72 14.65
CA ALA A 153 -6.22 -11.36 15.45
C ALA A 153 -6.59 -12.47 16.46
N ALA A 154 -6.41 -13.75 16.11
CA ALA A 154 -6.58 -14.84 17.06
C ALA A 154 -5.49 -14.82 18.15
N LEU A 155 -4.21 -14.66 17.76
CA LEU A 155 -3.10 -14.53 18.71
C LEU A 155 -3.25 -13.31 19.64
N TRP A 156 -3.80 -12.21 19.14
CA TRP A 156 -4.10 -11.01 19.91
C TRP A 156 -4.95 -11.32 21.14
N PHE A 157 -6.06 -12.04 20.97
CA PHE A 157 -6.95 -12.43 22.07
C PHE A 157 -6.38 -13.55 22.94
N ILE A 158 -5.65 -14.51 22.36
CA ILE A 158 -5.06 -15.62 23.12
C ILE A 158 -3.98 -15.11 24.08
N LEU A 159 -3.13 -14.19 23.61
CA LEU A 159 -1.98 -13.72 24.37
C LEU A 159 -2.31 -12.51 25.27
N SER A 160 -3.38 -11.76 24.98
CA SER A 160 -3.71 -10.52 25.70
C SER A 160 -5.05 -10.64 26.45
N PRO A 161 -5.08 -11.29 27.64
CA PRO A 161 -6.29 -11.36 28.43
C PRO A 161 -6.72 -9.95 28.90
N PRO A 162 -8.03 -9.61 28.86
CA PRO A 162 -8.51 -8.29 29.26
C PRO A 162 -8.19 -8.00 30.72
N LYS A 163 -7.31 -7.01 30.97
CA LYS A 163 -6.95 -6.55 32.32
C LYS A 163 -7.09 -5.03 32.37
N ARG A 164 -7.73 -4.52 33.43
CA ARG A 164 -7.90 -3.08 33.64
C ARG A 164 -6.54 -2.43 33.94
N ARG A 165 -6.26 -1.31 33.27
CA ARG A 165 -5.00 -0.54 33.40
C ARG A 165 -5.35 0.95 33.54
N PRO A 166 -5.49 1.47 34.78
CA PRO A 166 -5.73 2.89 34.96
C PRO A 166 -4.50 3.69 34.51
N ASN A 167 -4.72 4.94 34.08
CA ASN A 167 -3.72 5.86 33.57
C ASN A 167 -2.95 5.33 32.34
N CYS A 168 -3.60 4.52 31.50
CA CYS A 168 -3.08 4.18 30.18
C CYS A 168 -3.94 4.77 29.06
N GLY A 169 -3.33 5.64 28.24
CA GLY A 169 -3.96 6.28 27.07
C GLY A 169 -3.74 5.57 25.74
N THR A 170 -3.29 4.31 25.71
CA THR A 170 -3.00 3.62 24.43
C THR A 170 -3.47 2.17 24.46
N SER A 171 -3.92 1.63 23.32
CA SER A 171 -4.25 0.20 23.18
C SER A 171 -3.06 -0.69 23.55
N GLY A 172 -1.84 -0.19 23.32
CA GLY A 172 -0.61 -0.86 23.66
C GLY A 172 -0.54 -1.40 25.09
N CYS A 173 -0.98 -0.67 26.13
CA CYS A 173 -0.83 -1.20 27.51
C CYS A 173 -1.77 -2.36 27.83
N PHE A 174 -2.81 -2.56 27.01
CA PHE A 174 -3.76 -3.66 27.17
C PHE A 174 -3.28 -4.94 26.47
N VAL A 175 -2.27 -4.82 25.61
CA VAL A 175 -1.70 -5.91 24.83
C VAL A 175 -0.48 -6.47 25.56
N SER A 176 -0.35 -7.80 25.55
CA SER A 176 0.79 -8.45 26.18
C SER A 176 2.09 -8.20 25.45
N ASN A 177 3.21 -8.19 26.18
CA ASN A 177 4.53 -7.97 25.59
C ASN A 177 4.91 -9.11 24.63
N GLU A 178 4.46 -10.32 24.89
CA GLU A 178 4.66 -11.51 24.05
C GLU A 178 4.06 -11.29 22.65
N PHE A 179 2.83 -10.77 22.58
CA PHE A 179 2.22 -10.41 21.29
C PHE A 179 3.00 -9.29 20.60
N ARG A 180 3.41 -8.26 21.34
CA ARG A 180 4.20 -7.15 20.78
C ARG A 180 5.54 -7.62 20.20
N TYR A 181 6.25 -8.49 20.89
CA TYR A 181 7.50 -9.08 20.39
C TYR A 181 7.28 -9.96 19.16
N TYR A 182 6.24 -10.80 19.17
CA TYR A 182 5.83 -11.59 18.01
C TYR A 182 5.54 -10.68 16.81
N TRP A 183 4.73 -9.64 17.03
CA TRP A 183 4.28 -8.73 16.00
C TRP A 183 5.44 -7.93 15.39
N VAL A 184 6.26 -7.30 16.24
CA VAL A 184 7.43 -6.53 15.81
C VAL A 184 8.45 -7.43 15.11
N GLY A 185 8.73 -8.62 15.65
CA GLY A 185 9.65 -9.56 15.03
C GLY A 185 9.22 -9.98 13.62
N ILE A 186 7.92 -10.24 13.41
CA ILE A 186 7.42 -10.53 12.05
C ILE A 186 7.52 -9.31 11.15
N VAL A 187 7.17 -8.11 11.62
CA VAL A 187 7.26 -6.88 10.81
C VAL A 187 8.71 -6.59 10.41
N GLU A 188 9.69 -6.76 11.30
CA GLU A 188 11.11 -6.59 10.99
C GLU A 188 11.61 -7.64 9.99
N LEU A 189 11.23 -8.92 10.16
CA LEU A 189 11.56 -9.97 9.19
C LEU A 189 10.97 -9.67 7.82
N THR A 190 9.75 -9.15 7.80
CA THR A 190 9.05 -8.76 6.58
C THR A 190 9.73 -7.55 5.92
N GLY A 191 10.11 -6.54 6.70
CA GLY A 191 10.82 -5.35 6.24
C GLY A 191 12.24 -5.62 5.75
N PHE A 192 13.01 -6.45 6.44
CA PHE A 192 14.35 -6.88 6.01
C PHE A 192 14.30 -7.65 4.69
N SER A 193 13.27 -8.50 4.52
CA SER A 193 13.01 -9.20 3.26
C SER A 193 12.71 -8.21 2.13
N ILE A 194 11.93 -7.16 2.38
CA ILE A 194 11.69 -6.08 1.42
C ILE A 194 12.97 -5.32 1.07
N PHE A 195 13.83 -4.96 2.02
CA PHE A 195 15.10 -4.26 1.72
C PHE A 195 16.10 -5.14 0.96
N LYS A 196 16.19 -6.43 1.29
CA LYS A 196 17.01 -7.41 0.54
C LYS A 196 16.46 -7.68 -0.85
N LEU A 197 15.14 -7.61 -1.01
CA LEU A 197 14.49 -7.63 -2.30
C LEU A 197 14.82 -6.30 -2.99
N VAL A 198 14.19 -5.17 -2.61
CA VAL A 198 14.25 -3.82 -3.23
C VAL A 198 15.65 -3.23 -3.40
N GLY A 199 16.59 -3.46 -2.48
CA GLY A 199 17.96 -2.88 -2.51
C GLY A 199 18.73 -3.22 -3.79
N PRO A 200 18.90 -4.51 -4.13
CA PRO A 200 19.40 -4.95 -5.44
C PRO A 200 18.63 -4.38 -6.64
N PHE A 201 17.31 -4.17 -6.53
CA PHE A 201 16.48 -3.65 -7.63
C PHE A 201 16.72 -2.17 -7.91
N TYR A 202 16.94 -1.34 -6.89
CA TYR A 202 17.32 0.07 -7.08
C TYR A 202 18.69 0.16 -7.76
N SER A 203 19.68 -0.60 -7.27
CA SER A 203 21.02 -0.61 -7.85
C SER A 203 21.06 -1.15 -9.29
N ALA A 204 20.34 -2.24 -9.58
CA ALA A 204 20.29 -2.80 -10.94
C ALA A 204 19.55 -1.88 -11.94
N SER A 205 18.49 -1.20 -11.50
CA SER A 205 17.76 -0.23 -12.35
C SER A 205 18.60 1.01 -12.65
N VAL A 206 19.39 1.50 -11.69
CA VAL A 206 20.36 2.59 -11.89
C VAL A 206 21.48 2.15 -12.85
N MET A 207 22.00 0.94 -12.70
CA MET A 207 23.03 0.41 -13.62
C MET A 207 22.48 0.19 -15.05
N ALA A 208 21.24 -0.27 -15.19
CA ALA A 208 20.61 -0.47 -16.49
C ALA A 208 20.24 0.85 -17.20
N SER A 209 19.90 1.91 -16.44
CA SER A 209 19.64 3.25 -16.98
C SER A 209 20.91 4.06 -17.26
N GLY A 210 22.04 3.72 -16.62
CA GLY A 210 23.36 4.28 -16.95
C GLY A 210 24.05 3.67 -18.18
N GLY A 211 23.54 2.56 -18.72
CA GLY A 211 24.17 1.82 -19.84
C GLY A 211 23.69 2.18 -21.25
N ALA A 212 22.69 3.05 -21.39
CA ALA A 212 22.15 3.45 -22.69
C ALA A 212 22.07 4.97 -22.82
N ALA A 213 23.22 5.64 -22.81
CA ALA A 213 23.31 6.93 -23.49
C ALA A 213 23.14 6.65 -25.00
N PRO A 214 22.14 7.24 -25.68
CA PRO A 214 22.15 7.24 -27.13
C PRO A 214 23.42 7.97 -27.56
N LYS A 215 24.30 7.27 -28.27
CA LYS A 215 25.41 7.89 -28.99
C LYS A 215 24.75 8.79 -30.04
N ILE A 216 24.61 10.08 -29.74
CA ILE A 216 24.21 11.08 -30.71
C ILE A 216 25.38 11.19 -31.67
N GLU A 217 25.31 10.40 -32.74
CA GLU A 217 26.21 10.49 -33.88
C GLU A 217 25.87 11.80 -34.57
N LEU A 218 26.70 12.81 -34.31
CA LEU A 218 26.58 14.15 -34.85
C LEU A 218 26.97 14.06 -36.34
N THR A 219 26.03 13.67 -37.20
CA THR A 219 26.23 13.76 -38.65
C THR A 219 26.28 15.23 -39.04
N GLN A 220 27.50 15.77 -39.18
CA GLN A 220 27.73 17.05 -39.83
C GLN A 220 27.21 16.97 -41.27
N ALA A 221 26.22 17.79 -41.60
CA ALA A 221 25.88 18.15 -42.97
C ALA A 221 26.20 19.64 -43.19
N PRO A 222 26.76 20.02 -44.34
CA PRO A 222 27.40 21.32 -44.53
C PRO A 222 26.38 22.43 -44.83
N ASN A 223 26.72 23.62 -44.32
CA ASN A 223 26.50 24.96 -44.86
C ASN A 223 25.30 25.20 -45.79
N GLY A 224 24.38 26.06 -45.35
CA GLY A 224 23.80 27.06 -46.25
C GLY A 224 22.32 27.38 -46.06
N ALA A 225 22.07 28.66 -45.81
CA ALA A 225 20.85 29.42 -46.13
C ALA A 225 19.61 29.29 -45.21
N SER A 226 19.55 30.28 -44.32
CA SER A 226 18.36 30.90 -43.72
C SER A 226 17.16 31.05 -44.66
N LYS A 227 15.96 30.66 -44.18
CA LYS A 227 14.70 31.43 -44.28
C LYS A 227 13.56 30.75 -43.50
N VAL A 228 12.94 31.51 -42.59
CA VAL A 228 11.66 31.24 -41.91
C VAL A 228 10.58 32.11 -42.61
N PRO A 229 9.27 31.94 -42.38
CA PRO A 229 8.33 30.91 -42.83
C PRO A 229 7.27 31.48 -43.82
N LYS A 230 6.41 30.66 -44.45
CA LYS A 230 5.12 31.14 -44.99
C LYS A 230 3.97 30.14 -44.80
N SER A 231 2.86 30.74 -44.35
CA SER A 231 1.50 30.25 -44.13
C SER A 231 0.85 29.55 -45.33
N GLY A 232 -0.13 28.67 -45.09
CA GLY A 232 -1.06 28.25 -46.14
C GLY A 232 -2.08 27.19 -45.71
N ILE A 233 -3.33 27.65 -45.56
CA ILE A 233 -4.57 26.92 -45.27
C ILE A 233 -4.98 25.98 -46.43
N SER A 234 -5.52 24.78 -46.13
CA SER A 234 -6.83 24.28 -46.60
C SER A 234 -6.91 22.74 -46.77
N GLY A 235 -8.00 22.16 -46.24
CA GLY A 235 -8.81 21.16 -46.97
C GLY A 235 -8.57 19.66 -46.71
N PRO A 236 -9.63 18.81 -46.73
CA PRO A 236 -9.69 17.54 -46.00
C PRO A 236 -9.41 16.31 -46.86
N ARG A 237 -8.90 15.22 -46.28
CA ARG A 237 -8.84 13.91 -46.97
C ARG A 237 -9.08 12.71 -46.05
N LYS A 238 -10.29 12.16 -46.20
CA LYS A 238 -10.74 10.75 -46.18
C LYS A 238 -10.01 9.74 -45.27
N GLN A 239 -10.83 9.09 -44.44
CA GLN A 239 -10.56 7.81 -43.76
C GLN A 239 -9.93 6.77 -44.69
N SER A 240 -8.86 6.12 -44.24
CA SER A 240 -8.41 4.83 -44.76
C SER A 240 -8.32 3.82 -43.61
N LYS A 241 -9.13 2.78 -43.76
CA LYS A 241 -9.28 1.63 -42.88
C LYS A 241 -8.11 0.68 -43.15
N VAL A 242 -7.09 0.68 -42.28
CA VAL A 242 -5.94 -0.22 -42.42
C VAL A 242 -6.24 -1.52 -41.65
N THR A 243 -6.55 -2.56 -42.40
CA THR A 243 -6.60 -3.96 -41.94
C THR A 243 -5.17 -4.49 -41.82
N PRO A 244 -4.74 -5.06 -40.66
CA PRO A 244 -3.42 -5.68 -40.57
C PRO A 244 -3.41 -7.04 -41.30
N ARG A 245 -2.58 -7.13 -42.34
CA ARG A 245 -2.30 -8.34 -43.11
C ARG A 245 -1.18 -9.12 -42.38
N PHE A 246 -1.52 -10.22 -41.72
CA PHE A 246 -0.54 -11.15 -41.15
C PHE A 246 0.22 -11.89 -42.28
N PRO A 247 1.55 -12.08 -42.19
CA PRO A 247 2.28 -12.94 -43.11
C PRO A 247 2.02 -14.43 -42.81
N ARG A 248 1.67 -15.20 -43.85
CA ARG A 248 1.68 -16.67 -43.84
C ARG A 248 3.13 -17.16 -43.93
N PHE A 249 3.52 -18.05 -43.02
CA PHE A 249 4.71 -18.88 -43.18
C PHE A 249 4.35 -20.15 -43.99
N PRO A 250 5.14 -20.55 -44.99
CA PRO A 250 5.03 -21.87 -45.60
C PRO A 250 5.91 -22.86 -44.84
N ILE A 251 5.34 -24.00 -44.42
CA ILE A 251 6.12 -25.20 -44.10
C ILE A 251 5.53 -26.31 -44.96
N GLY A 252 6.22 -26.62 -46.05
CA GLY A 252 6.09 -27.89 -46.72
C GLY A 252 7.26 -28.78 -46.29
N GLN A 253 6.96 -29.97 -45.80
CA GLN A 253 7.84 -31.13 -45.92
C GLN A 253 6.97 -32.37 -46.19
N ASN A 254 7.07 -32.85 -47.42
CA ASN A 254 6.85 -34.24 -47.80
C ASN A 254 7.94 -35.08 -47.14
N LEU A 255 7.56 -36.23 -46.58
CA LEU A 255 8.41 -37.41 -46.44
C LEU A 255 7.49 -38.62 -46.60
N ASN A 256 7.97 -39.56 -47.42
CA ASN A 256 7.33 -40.79 -47.90
C ASN A 256 6.65 -41.63 -46.82
#